data_AF-A0A382QGF9-F1
#
_entry.id   AF-A0A382QGF9-F1
#
_cell.length_a   1.000
_cell.length_b   1.000
_cell.length_c   1.000
_cell.angle_alpha   90.00
_cell.angle_beta   90.00
_cell.angle_gamma   90.00
#
_symmetry.space_group_name_H-M   'P 1'
#
loop_
_entity.id
_entity.type
_entity.pdbx_description
1 polymer ?
#
loop_
_entity_poly.entity_id
_entity_poly.type
_entity_poly.pdbx_seq_one_letter_code
_entity_poly.pdbx_strand_id
1 'polypeptide(L)'
;PYLGNGNPCYRCIFPAPPPPGLIPSCAESGVFGALAGVIGSTQSLEALKELLGIGTTLSGYLLIYNGLDTNWRKVKVRPDPKCPLCGTAPSIKDLSGHSQ
;
A
#
# COMPACT_ATOMS: atom_id res chain seq x y z
N PRO A 1 -10.34 9.38 -7.10
CA PRO A 1 -11.21 9.38 -5.92
C PRO A 1 -11.30 7.98 -5.31
N TYR A 2 -11.43 7.90 -3.98
CA TYR A 2 -11.38 6.66 -3.21
C TYR A 2 -12.49 5.75 -3.71
N LEU A 3 -12.11 4.54 -4.10
CA LEU A 3 -13.05 3.65 -4.78
C LEU A 3 -14.12 3.06 -3.84
N GLY A 4 -13.92 3.08 -2.52
CA GLY A 4 -14.93 2.62 -1.58
C GLY A 4 -14.94 1.11 -1.33
N ASN A 5 -15.96 0.66 -0.60
CA ASN A 5 -16.19 -0.75 -0.30
C ASN A 5 -16.29 -1.61 -1.57
N GLY A 6 -15.80 -2.86 -1.51
CA GLY A 6 -15.72 -3.77 -2.66
C GLY A 6 -14.44 -3.63 -3.50
N ASN A 7 -13.57 -2.67 -3.17
CA ASN A 7 -12.26 -2.50 -3.79
C ASN A 7 -11.15 -3.12 -2.92
N PRO A 8 -9.96 -3.42 -3.49
CA PRO A 8 -8.93 -4.10 -2.74
C PRO A 8 -8.36 -3.24 -1.60
N CYS A 9 -8.07 -3.88 -0.48
CA CYS A 9 -7.28 -3.29 0.59
C CYS A 9 -5.82 -3.73 0.50
N TYR A 10 -4.95 -3.17 1.37
CA TYR A 10 -3.55 -3.58 1.47
C TYR A 10 -3.38 -5.09 1.69
N ARG A 11 -4.29 -5.70 2.46
CA ARG A 11 -4.29 -7.12 2.81
C ARG A 11 -4.67 -8.05 1.64
N CYS A 12 -5.25 -7.53 0.55
CA CYS A 12 -5.42 -8.29 -0.69
C CYS A 12 -4.08 -8.56 -1.39
N ILE A 13 -3.04 -7.76 -1.11
CA ILE A 13 -1.70 -7.92 -1.70
C ILE A 13 -0.77 -8.63 -0.72
N PHE A 14 -0.84 -8.26 0.56
CA PHE A 14 0.02 -8.79 1.62
C PHE A 14 -0.84 -9.40 2.75
N PRO A 15 -1.32 -10.66 2.60
CA PRO A 15 -2.32 -11.26 3.49
C PRO A 15 -1.85 -11.57 4.91
N ALA A 16 -0.54 -11.64 5.12
CA ALA A 16 0.14 -11.86 6.39
C ALA A 16 1.34 -10.91 6.49
N PRO A 17 1.79 -10.49 7.69
CA PRO A 17 3.11 -9.88 7.80
C PRO A 17 4.18 -10.89 7.36
N PRO A 18 5.33 -10.42 6.85
CA PRO A 18 6.46 -11.30 6.62
C PRO A 18 6.92 -11.94 7.95
N PRO A 19 7.48 -13.16 7.91
CA PRO A 19 8.10 -13.78 9.08
C PRO A 19 9.13 -12.85 9.75
N PRO A 20 9.25 -12.87 11.09
CA PRO A 20 10.30 -12.13 11.79
C PRO A 20 11.68 -12.46 11.25
N GLY A 21 12.53 -11.44 11.06
CA GLY A 21 13.90 -11.61 10.56
C GLY A 21 14.03 -11.83 9.05
N LEU A 22 12.94 -11.90 8.28
CA LEU A 22 13.01 -12.08 6.82
C LEU A 22 13.58 -10.84 6.11
N ILE A 23 13.31 -9.65 6.65
CA ILE A 23 13.66 -8.37 6.01
C ILE A 23 14.57 -7.60 6.98
N PRO A 24 15.78 -7.18 6.55
CA PRO A 24 16.62 -6.33 7.38
C PRO A 24 15.92 -5.01 7.65
N SER A 25 16.17 -4.44 8.83
CA SER A 25 15.60 -3.15 9.22
C SER A 25 16.08 -2.03 8.28
N CYS A 26 15.35 -0.91 8.26
CA CYS A 26 15.79 0.30 7.54
C CYS A 26 17.15 0.82 8.05
N ALA A 27 17.47 0.57 9.33
CA ALA A 27 18.75 0.94 9.93
C ALA A 27 19.90 0.04 9.43
N GLU A 28 19.63 -1.21 9.07
CA GLU A 28 20.61 -2.16 8.55
C GLU A 28 20.80 -2.06 7.04
N SER A 29 19.71 -1.81 6.28
CA SER A 29 19.75 -1.77 4.81
C SER A 29 20.05 -0.40 4.23
N GLY A 30 19.75 0.66 4.98
CA GLY A 30 19.77 2.04 4.48
C GLY A 30 18.66 2.36 3.47
N VAL A 31 18.40 3.64 3.26
CA VAL A 31 17.48 4.15 2.22
C VAL A 31 17.99 5.49 1.71
N PHE A 32 17.94 5.70 0.39
CA PHE A 32 18.26 7.02 -0.17
C PHE A 32 17.20 8.05 0.27
N GLY A 33 17.61 9.13 0.93
CA GLY A 33 16.69 10.20 1.33
C GLY A 33 15.92 10.79 0.14
N ALA A 34 16.56 10.88 -1.02
CA ALA A 34 15.91 11.30 -2.27
C ALA A 34 14.79 10.34 -2.70
N LEU A 35 14.97 9.02 -2.51
CA LEU A 35 13.94 8.02 -2.80
C LEU A 35 12.73 8.21 -1.89
N ALA A 36 12.95 8.40 -0.58
CA ALA A 36 11.89 8.70 0.37
C ALA A 36 11.15 10.00 0.02
N GLY A 37 11.88 11.03 -0.41
CA GLY A 37 11.31 12.30 -0.89
C GLY A 37 10.39 12.11 -2.11
N VAL A 38 10.83 11.37 -3.14
CA VAL A 38 10.02 11.09 -4.33
C VAL A 38 8.71 10.38 -3.98
N ILE A 39 8.78 9.32 -3.15
CA ILE A 39 7.59 8.56 -2.73
C ILE A 39 6.68 9.41 -1.85
N GLY A 40 7.23 10.16 -0.88
CA GLY A 40 6.45 11.02 0.01
C GLY A 40 5.71 12.13 -0.74
N SER A 41 6.37 12.81 -1.67
CA SER A 41 5.72 13.82 -2.53
C SER A 41 4.63 13.20 -3.41
N THR A 42 4.86 11.99 -3.95
CA THR A 42 3.85 11.25 -4.72
C THR A 42 2.63 10.92 -3.87
N GLN A 43 2.83 10.42 -2.63
CA GLN A 43 1.74 10.15 -1.69
C GLN A 43 0.96 11.40 -1.32
N SER A 44 1.65 12.52 -1.07
CA SER A 44 1.03 13.81 -0.76
C SER A 44 0.13 14.28 -1.91
N LEU A 45 0.60 14.18 -3.15
CA LEU A 45 -0.19 14.55 -4.32
C LEU A 45 -1.43 13.67 -4.49
N GLU A 46 -1.33 12.35 -4.26
CA GLU A 46 -2.50 11.47 -4.28
C GLU A 46 -3.51 11.84 -3.19
N ALA A 47 -3.05 12.14 -1.97
CA ALA A 47 -3.93 12.56 -0.89
C ALA A 47 -4.70 13.85 -1.26
N LEU A 48 -4.03 14.83 -1.88
CA LEU A 48 -4.69 16.05 -2.36
C LEU A 48 -5.76 15.77 -3.42
N LYS A 49 -5.47 14.90 -4.39
CA LYS A 49 -6.46 14.50 -5.41
C LYS A 49 -7.67 13.83 -4.79
N GLU A 50 -7.46 13.00 -3.77
CA GLU A 50 -8.53 12.35 -3.03
C GLU A 50 -9.39 13.35 -2.26
N LEU A 51 -8.77 14.26 -1.50
CA LEU A 51 -9.47 15.27 -0.70
C LEU A 51 -10.27 16.26 -1.56
N LEU A 52 -9.71 16.65 -2.71
CA LEU A 52 -10.34 17.61 -3.61
C LEU A 52 -11.33 16.94 -4.60
N GLY A 53 -11.34 15.61 -4.67
CA GLY A 53 -12.20 14.89 -5.62
C GLY A 53 -11.81 15.11 -7.09
N ILE A 54 -10.54 15.39 -7.39
CA ILE A 54 -10.06 15.77 -8.73
C ILE A 54 -9.16 14.70 -9.36
N GLY A 55 -9.15 14.67 -10.70
CA GLY A 55 -8.26 13.84 -11.48
C GLY A 55 -8.46 12.32 -11.29
N THR A 56 -7.48 11.55 -11.75
CA THR A 56 -7.44 10.09 -11.57
C THR A 56 -6.44 9.74 -10.48
N THR A 57 -6.85 8.92 -9.51
CA THR A 57 -6.01 8.55 -8.36
C THR A 57 -5.40 7.16 -8.49
N LEU A 58 -4.52 6.82 -7.54
CA LEU A 58 -3.89 5.50 -7.41
C LEU A 58 -4.70 4.51 -6.57
N SER A 59 -5.90 4.87 -6.10
CA SER A 59 -6.79 3.94 -5.41
C SER A 59 -7.02 2.68 -6.28
N GLY A 60 -6.80 1.49 -5.70
CA GLY A 60 -6.87 0.20 -6.41
C GLY A 60 -5.61 -0.19 -7.20
N TYR A 61 -4.50 0.53 -7.07
CA TYR A 61 -3.23 0.22 -7.73
C TYR A 61 -2.07 0.09 -6.74
N LEU A 62 -1.13 -0.79 -7.06
CA LEU A 62 0.21 -0.80 -6.48
C LEU A 62 1.15 -0.05 -7.43
N LEU A 63 1.78 1.01 -6.93
CA LEU A 63 2.78 1.75 -7.67
C LEU A 63 4.17 1.29 -7.22
N ILE A 64 5.00 0.88 -8.19
CA ILE A 64 6.36 0.41 -7.97
C ILE A 64 7.30 1.41 -8.64
N TYR A 65 8.22 1.96 -7.86
CA TYR A 65 9.28 2.84 -8.37
C TYR A 65 10.62 2.12 -8.32
N ASN A 66 11.27 2.01 -9.47
CA ASN A 66 12.67 1.60 -9.54
C ASN A 66 13.51 2.88 -9.65
N GLY A 67 14.22 3.21 -8.57
CA GLY A 67 15.04 4.42 -8.49
C GLY A 67 16.35 4.37 -9.26
N LEU A 68 16.86 3.17 -9.61
CA LEU A 68 18.09 3.05 -10.41
C LEU A 68 17.80 3.29 -11.89
N ASP A 69 16.71 2.72 -12.40
CA ASP A 69 16.29 2.88 -13.79
C ASP A 69 15.33 4.07 -13.99
N THR A 70 14.97 4.77 -12.91
CA THR A 70 13.99 5.86 -12.89
C THR A 70 12.68 5.50 -13.60
N ASN A 71 12.15 4.31 -13.30
CA ASN A 71 10.93 3.82 -13.95
C ASN A 71 9.79 3.59 -12.95
N TRP A 72 8.56 3.77 -13.46
CA TRP A 72 7.34 3.55 -12.70
C TRP A 72 6.53 2.43 -13.33
N ARG A 73 6.10 1.49 -12.49
CA ARG A 73 5.16 0.44 -12.88
C ARG A 73 3.90 0.56 -12.04
N LYS A 74 2.76 0.73 -12.71
CA LYS A 74 1.44 0.79 -12.09
C LYS A 74 0.74 -0.55 -12.30
N VAL A 75 0.48 -1.27 -11.22
CA VAL A 75 -0.15 -2.60 -11.24
C VAL A 75 -1.56 -2.50 -10.68
N LYS A 76 -2.57 -2.92 -11.46
CA LYS A 76 -3.95 -2.94 -10.97
C LYS A 76 -4.13 -4.08 -9.98
N VAL A 77 -4.63 -3.74 -8.79
CA VAL A 77 -4.92 -4.71 -7.74
C VAL A 77 -6.37 -5.15 -7.88
N ARG A 78 -6.61 -6.45 -7.70
CA ARG A 78 -7.97 -7.01 -7.68
C ARG A 78 -8.35 -7.33 -6.23
N PRO A 79 -9.62 -7.14 -5.84
CA PRO A 79 -10.11 -7.67 -4.58
C PRO A 79 -9.86 -9.19 -4.51
N ASP A 80 -9.44 -9.66 -3.34
CA ASP A 80 -9.35 -11.09 -3.07
C ASP A 80 -10.55 -11.51 -2.21
N PRO A 81 -11.45 -12.39 -2.71
CA PRO A 81 -12.57 -12.91 -1.92
C PRO A 81 -12.14 -13.60 -0.61
N LYS A 82 -10.90 -14.10 -0.54
CA LYS A 82 -10.31 -14.74 0.64
C LYS A 82 -9.50 -13.77 1.50
N CYS A 83 -9.51 -12.47 1.21
CA CYS A 83 -8.79 -11.48 1.99
C CYS A 83 -9.23 -11.52 3.46
N PRO A 84 -8.30 -11.65 4.42
CA PRO A 84 -8.66 -11.79 5.82
C PRO A 84 -9.25 -10.52 6.44
N LEU A 85 -9.20 -9.38 5.74
CA LEU A 85 -9.77 -8.10 6.18
C LEU A 85 -11.07 -7.71 5.43
N CYS A 86 -11.06 -7.75 4.08
CA CYS A 86 -12.18 -7.25 3.27
C CYS A 86 -12.86 -8.32 2.40
N GLY A 87 -12.50 -9.61 2.58
CA GLY A 87 -13.09 -10.74 1.87
C GLY A 87 -14.48 -11.11 2.39
N THR A 88 -15.04 -12.21 1.88
CA THR A 88 -16.41 -12.65 2.22
C THR A 88 -16.53 -13.24 3.63
N ALA A 89 -15.42 -13.65 4.23
CA ALA A 89 -15.35 -14.19 5.60
C ALA A 89 -14.11 -13.63 6.33
N PRO A 90 -14.15 -12.37 6.82
CA PRO A 90 -13.00 -11.72 7.44
C PRO A 90 -12.62 -12.37 8.78
N SER A 91 -11.32 -12.58 8.98
CA SER A 91 -10.75 -13.00 10.26
C SER A 91 -10.17 -11.84 11.08
N ILE A 92 -9.75 -10.76 10.42
CA ILE A 92 -9.29 -9.52 11.06
C ILE A 92 -10.51 -8.64 11.30
N LYS A 93 -10.87 -8.45 12.57
CA LYS A 93 -12.07 -7.70 12.98
C LYS A 93 -11.76 -6.45 13.79
N ASP A 94 -10.57 -6.39 14.39
CA ASP A 94 -10.11 -5.29 15.22
C ASP A 94 -8.56 -5.27 15.26
N LEU A 95 -8.01 -4.39 16.08
CA LEU A 95 -6.55 -4.23 16.28
C LEU A 95 -6.06 -4.84 17.60
N SER A 96 -6.87 -5.64 18.30
CA SER A 96 -6.50 -6.23 19.60
C SER A 96 -5.25 -7.10 19.50
N GLY A 97 -4.99 -7.74 18.35
CA GLY A 97 -3.75 -8.48 18.10
C GLY A 97 -2.47 -7.62 18.01
N HIS A 98 -2.60 -6.29 18.06
CA HIS A 98 -1.51 -5.33 18.00
C HIS A 98 -1.44 -4.41 19.24
N SER A 99 -2.29 -4.59 20.25
CA SER A 99 -2.16 -3.86 21.50
C SER A 99 -0.98 -4.44 22.29
N GLN A 100 0.19 -3.85 22.11
CA GLN A 100 1.29 -3.89 23.07
C GLN A 100 1.56 -2.48 23.56
#